data_AF-A0A7U9NC75-F1
#
_entry.id   AF-A0A7U9NC75-F1
#
_cell.length_a   1.000
_cell.length_b   1.000
_cell.length_c   1.000
_cell.angle_alpha   90.00
_cell.angle_beta   90.00
_cell.angle_gamma   90.00
#
_symmetry.space_group_name_H-M   'P 1'
#
loop_
_entity.id
_entity.type
_entity.pdbx_description
1 polymer ?
#
loop_
_entity_poly.entity_id
_entity_poly.type
_entity_poly.pdbx_seq_one_letter_code
_entity_poly.pdbx_strand_id
1 'polypeptide(L)' 'MDYKIRKIQKQEYPLLDNFLYEAIIVPEGIEPPPKTIITSPELQVYVERFGESKDDWGLAAEVG' A
#
# COMPACT_ATOMS: atom_id res chain seq x y z
N MET A 1 -2.95 26.35 -2.24
CA MET A 1 -2.72 24.98 -2.70
C MET A 1 -3.93 24.21 -2.25
N ASP A 2 -4.80 23.90 -3.18
CA ASP A 2 -6.10 23.30 -2.86
C ASP A 2 -5.93 21.79 -2.90
N TYR A 3 -6.20 21.15 -1.77
CA TYR A 3 -6.05 19.70 -1.63
C TYR A 3 -7.43 19.06 -1.59
N LYS A 4 -7.62 18.02 -2.40
CA LYS A 4 -8.81 17.18 -2.37
C LYS A 4 -8.46 15.81 -1.85
N ILE A 5 -9.12 15.40 -0.76
CA ILE A 5 -9.08 14.02 -0.29
C ILE A 5 -10.14 13.22 -1.05
N ARG A 6 -9.73 12.10 -1.63
CA ARG A 6 -10.62 11.18 -2.36
C ARG A 6 -10.28 9.74 -2.07
N LYS A 7 -11.18 8.83 -2.41
CA LYS A 7 -10.85 7.39 -2.43
C LYS A 7 -9.78 7.11 -3.49
N ILE A 8 -8.93 6.13 -3.19
CA ILE A 8 -8.04 5.54 -4.19
C ILE A 8 -8.89 4.84 -5.27
N GLN A 9 -8.48 4.98 -6.52
CA GLN A 9 -9.13 4.41 -7.69
C GLN A 9 -8.51 3.05 -8.02
N LYS A 10 -9.25 2.17 -8.71
CA LYS A 10 -8.77 0.82 -9.05
C LYS A 10 -7.47 0.83 -9.84
N GLN A 11 -7.26 1.84 -10.69
CA GLN A 11 -6.03 2.03 -11.47
C GLN A 11 -4.82 2.34 -10.60
N GLU A 12 -5.04 2.81 -9.37
CA GLU A 12 -4.01 3.16 -8.40
C GLU A 12 -3.74 2.00 -7.42
N TYR A 13 -4.53 0.92 -7.41
CA TYR A 13 -4.33 -0.24 -6.54
C TYR A 13 -2.94 -0.89 -6.71
N PRO A 14 -2.29 -0.90 -7.89
CA PRO A 14 -0.91 -1.37 -8.00
C PRO A 14 0.10 -0.60 -7.11
N LEU A 15 -0.24 0.59 -6.62
CA LEU A 15 0.61 1.32 -5.66
C LEU A 15 0.59 0.69 -4.26
N LEU A 16 -0.42 -0.11 -3.93
CA LEU A 16 -0.55 -0.74 -2.62
C LEU A 16 0.61 -1.69 -2.32
N ASP A 17 1.16 -2.37 -3.33
CA ASP A 17 2.36 -3.21 -3.19
C ASP A 17 3.58 -2.40 -2.72
N ASN A 18 3.73 -1.17 -3.23
CA ASN A 18 4.80 -0.28 -2.79
C ASN A 18 4.56 0.18 -1.35
N PHE A 19 3.32 0.55 -1.01
CA PHE A 19 2.98 0.96 0.36
C PHE A 19 3.16 -0.17 1.37
N LEU A 20 2.84 -1.41 0.99
CA LEU A 20 3.06 -2.60 1.79
C LEU A 20 4.56 -2.82 2.07
N TYR A 21 5.42 -2.65 1.07
CA TYR A 21 6.87 -2.73 1.27
C TYR A 21 7.39 -1.61 2.16
N GLU A 22 6.92 -0.37 1.94
CA GLU A 22 7.33 0.81 2.72
C GLU A 22 6.85 0.76 4.17
N ALA A 23 5.78 0.00 4.46
CA ALA A 23 5.28 -0.23 5.81
C ALA A 23 6.14 -1.20 6.64
N ILE A 24 7.12 -1.89 6.02
CA ILE A 24 8.01 -2.81 6.71
C ILE A 24 8.98 -2.00 7.57
N ILE A 25 8.90 -2.17 8.89
CA ILE A 25 9.85 -1.56 9.83
C ILE A 25 11.16 -2.35 9.77
N VAL A 26 12.22 -1.67 9.31
CA VAL A 26 13.59 -2.20 9.33
C VAL A 26 14.34 -1.58 10.50
N PRO A 27 14.81 -2.37 11.48
CA PRO A 27 15.61 -1.86 12.59
C PRO A 27 16.90 -1.19 12.10
N GLU A 28 17.42 -0.25 12.88
CA GLU A 28 18.68 0.43 12.56
C GLU A 28 19.83 -0.59 12.41
N GLY A 29 20.64 -0.42 11.36
CA GLY A 29 21.77 -1.30 11.06
C GLY A 29 21.41 -2.63 10.41
N ILE A 30 20.13 -2.90 10.12
CA ILE A 30 19.67 -4.08 9.39
C ILE A 30 19.42 -3.72 7.93
N GLU A 31 19.86 -4.59 7.00
CA GLU A 31 19.53 -4.43 5.59
C GLU A 31 18.03 -4.71 5.35
N PRO A 32 17.33 -3.86 4.57
CA PRO A 32 15.95 -4.13 4.20
C PRO A 32 15.81 -5.46 3.46
N PRO A 33 14.70 -6.19 3.66
CA PRO A 33 14.44 -7.41 2.90
C PRO A 33 14.31 -7.08 1.40
N PRO A 34 14.55 -8.06 0.51
CA PRO A 34 14.31 -7.88 -0.92
C PRO A 34 12.84 -7.55 -1.17
N LYS A 35 12.56 -6.73 -2.19
CA LYS A 35 11.17 -6.35 -2.55
C LYS A 35 10.27 -7.54 -2.83
N THR A 36 10.83 -8.68 -3.23
CA THR A 36 10.09 -9.93 -3.43
C THR A 36 9.40 -10.44 -2.16
N ILE A 37 9.76 -9.94 -0.96
CA ILE A 37 9.07 -10.32 0.28
C ILE A 37 7.57 -10.02 0.21
N ILE A 38 7.15 -8.97 -0.51
CA ILE A 38 5.72 -8.61 -0.63
C ILE A 38 4.90 -9.66 -1.36
N THR A 39 5.52 -10.57 -2.13
CA THR A 39 4.81 -11.66 -2.81
C THR A 39 4.57 -12.85 -1.89
N SER A 40 5.00 -12.79 -0.62
CA SER A 40 4.71 -13.85 0.34
C SER A 40 3.21 -13.87 0.68
N PRO A 41 2.60 -15.05 0.89
CA PRO A 41 1.18 -15.14 1.24
C PRO A 41 0.82 -14.34 2.50
N GLU A 42 1.73 -14.24 3.45
CA GLU A 42 1.54 -13.53 4.72
C GLU A 42 1.42 -12.02 4.54
N LEU A 43 2.07 -11.44 3.53
CA LEU A 43 1.99 -10.01 3.23
C LEU A 43 0.91 -9.70 2.19
N GLN A 44 0.62 -10.62 1.27
CA GLN A 44 -0.41 -10.40 0.25
C GLN A 44 -1.81 -10.23 0.82
N VAL A 45 -2.12 -10.72 2.03
CA VAL A 45 -3.43 -10.53 2.69
C VAL A 45 -3.87 -9.06 2.80
N TYR A 46 -2.95 -8.10 2.75
CA TYR A 46 -3.23 -6.67 2.86
C TYR A 46 -3.61 -5.99 1.54
N VAL A 47 -3.29 -6.61 0.40
CA VAL A 47 -3.39 -5.97 -0.93
C VAL A 47 -4.11 -6.86 -1.94
N GLU A 48 -4.11 -8.17 -1.74
CA GLU A 48 -4.84 -9.13 -2.56
C GLU A 48 -6.34 -8.82 -2.50
N ARG A 49 -6.95 -8.66 -3.68
CA ARG A 49 -8.40 -8.35 -3.82
C ARG A 49 -8.84 -7.10 -3.07
N PHE A 50 -7.94 -6.14 -2.88
CA PHE A 50 -8.25 -4.87 -2.21
C PHE A 50 -9.50 -4.19 -2.80
N GLY A 51 -10.37 -3.71 -1.92
CA GLY A 51 -11.66 -3.11 -2.26
C GLY A 51 -12.82 -4.10 -2.34
N GLU A 52 -12.58 -5.40 -2.12
CA GLU A 52 -13.63 -6.42 -1.99
C GLU A 52 -14.05 -6.65 -0.53
N SER A 53 -13.20 -6.30 0.45
CA SER A 53 -13.59 -6.28 1.87
C SER A 53 -14.26 -4.96 2.24
N LYS A 54 -15.24 -5.00 3.14
CA LYS A 54 -15.90 -3.80 3.70
C LYS A 54 -14.93 -2.89 4.46
N ASP A 55 -13.81 -3.47 4.91
CA ASP A 55 -12.79 -2.82 5.73
C ASP A 55 -11.58 -2.37 4.87
N ASP A 56 -11.63 -2.55 3.54
CA ASP A 56 -10.61 -2.02 2.63
C ASP A 56 -10.86 -0.52 2.36
N TRP A 57 -10.06 0.32 3.01
CA TRP A 57 -10.17 1.77 2.93
C TRP A 57 -8.84 2.39 2.49
N GLY A 58 -8.80 2.95 1.29
CA GLY A 58 -7.67 3.70 0.76
C GLY A 58 -8.07 5.11 0.34
N LEU A 59 -7.27 6.11 0.74
CA LEU A 59 -7.48 7.52 0.43
C LEU A 59 -6.23 8.11 -0.22
N ALA A 60 -6.43 9.05 -1.13
CA ALA A 60 -5.38 9.83 -1.78
C ALA A 60 -5.66 11.32 -1.59
N ALA A 61 -4.58 12.10 -1.42
CA ALA A 61 -4.62 13.55 -1.48
C ALA A 61 -4.17 14.01 -2.86
N GLU A 62 -5.00 14.78 -3.55
CA GLU A 62 -4.75 15.32 -4.87
C GLU A 62 -4.58 16.84 -4.78
N VAL A 63 -3.55 17.37 -5.45
CA VAL A 63 -3.29 18.81 -5.55
C VAL A 63 -4.00 19.34 -6.81
N GLY A 64 -4.86 20.34 -6.64
CA GLY A 64 -5.49 21.09 -7.72
C GLY A 64 -4.69 22.28 -8.21
#